data_AF-A0A2S5GV68-F1
#
_entry.id   AF-A0A2S5GV68-F1
#
_cell.length_a   1.000
_cell.length_b   1.000
_cell.length_c   1.000
_cell.angle_alpha   90.00
_cell.angle_beta   90.00
_cell.angle_gamma   90.00
#
_symmetry.space_group_name_H-M   'P 1'
#
loop_
_entity.id
_entity.type
_entity.pdbx_description
1 polymer ?
#
loop_
_entity_poly.entity_id
_entity_poly.type
_entity_poly.pdbx_seq_one_letter_code
_entity_poly.pdbx_strand_id
1 'polypeptide(L)'
;MQTPEDRYARLDAARWLAAVAVVLLHSAALIVSDPAAYGGGAWLAANLYDSAARWCVPVFVMVSGALLLDPNKPHDARKFYSRRMARICAPLLFWTLFYLAWRTGLDWWDDGRVDFSFWPRKVAQGEPYYHLWYLYMIVGLYLFAPLARLLYARSTPRGRSLWVVGILGVAILDALYRRALGAPHGFFLTWFLPYLGYFVAGRLIFDGDLRIPRPGLVLAGSVAATALGVTVMSDGHALDTYFYDYFSLTVPFMSLAAFQWIVSSPWLPRLSALAPLTFGVYLIHPVFLDVARRAGAISGNPRDAWAVPLLTVAVFALSAASSWLLRRHPATRKLV
;
A
#
# COMPACT_ATOMS: atom_id res chain seq x y z
N MET A 1 15.94 -9.66 -26.63
CA MET A 1 16.38 -9.85 -25.23
C MET A 1 16.20 -8.53 -24.48
N GLN A 2 15.56 -8.52 -23.31
CA GLN A 2 15.43 -7.29 -22.51
C GLN A 2 16.74 -7.02 -21.78
N THR A 3 17.22 -5.77 -21.80
CA THR A 3 18.41 -5.40 -21.04
C THR A 3 18.12 -5.45 -19.53
N PRO A 4 19.13 -5.68 -18.66
CA PRO A 4 18.95 -5.57 -17.21
C PRO A 4 18.39 -4.20 -16.80
N GLU A 5 18.81 -3.12 -17.47
CA GLU A 5 18.32 -1.75 -17.24
C GLU A 5 16.82 -1.62 -17.53
N ASP A 6 16.33 -2.23 -18.62
CA ASP A 6 14.90 -2.27 -18.94
C ASP A 6 14.09 -3.00 -17.86
N ARG A 7 14.63 -4.06 -17.25
CA ARG A 7 13.94 -4.81 -16.18
C ARG A 7 13.85 -4.01 -14.89
N TYR A 8 14.90 -3.28 -14.52
CA TYR A 8 14.88 -2.42 -13.34
C TYR A 8 13.97 -1.19 -13.52
N ALA A 9 13.94 -0.60 -14.72
CA ALA A 9 13.01 0.51 -15.03
C ALA A 9 11.53 0.12 -14.88
N ARG A 10 11.19 -1.17 -15.04
CA ARG A 10 9.82 -1.66 -14.80
C ARG A 10 9.47 -1.78 -13.31
N LEU A 11 10.46 -1.97 -12.44
CA LEU A 11 10.24 -1.88 -10.99
C LEU A 11 9.97 -0.42 -10.58
N ASP A 12 10.60 0.55 -11.24
CA ASP A 12 10.26 1.96 -11.06
C ASP A 12 8.82 2.25 -11.49
N ALA A 13 8.37 1.65 -12.59
CA ALA A 13 6.96 1.71 -13.01
C ALA A 13 6.00 1.17 -11.96
N ALA A 14 6.29 -0.01 -11.41
CA ALA A 14 5.50 -0.60 -10.33
C ALA A 14 5.42 0.30 -9.09
N ARG A 15 6.51 1.00 -8.74
CA ARG A 15 6.54 1.90 -7.57
C ARG A 15 5.67 3.14 -7.76
N TRP A 16 5.80 3.85 -8.88
CA TRP A 16 5.04 5.09 -9.05
C TRP A 16 3.56 4.79 -9.32
N LEU A 17 3.23 3.71 -10.05
CA LEU A 17 1.85 3.27 -10.23
C LEU A 17 1.21 2.85 -8.90
N ALA A 18 1.92 2.11 -8.05
CA ALA A 18 1.45 1.78 -6.72
C ALA A 18 1.26 3.03 -5.85
N ALA A 19 2.12 4.05 -5.98
CA ALA A 19 1.96 5.32 -5.27
C ALA A 19 0.70 6.07 -5.71
N VAL A 20 0.42 6.13 -7.02
CA VAL A 20 -0.82 6.71 -7.55
C VAL A 20 -2.03 5.92 -7.03
N ALA A 21 -1.96 4.59 -7.04
CA ALA A 21 -3.03 3.73 -6.53
C ALA A 21 -3.28 3.94 -5.01
N VAL A 22 -2.25 4.14 -4.19
CA VAL A 22 -2.44 4.51 -2.77
C VAL A 22 -3.23 5.80 -2.63
N VAL A 23 -2.89 6.83 -3.41
CA VAL A 23 -3.61 8.11 -3.37
C VAL A 23 -5.04 7.94 -3.87
N LEU A 24 -5.27 7.13 -4.92
CA LEU A 24 -6.60 6.82 -5.43
C LEU A 24 -7.47 6.12 -4.39
N LEU A 25 -6.92 5.10 -3.73
CA LEU A 25 -7.56 4.36 -2.65
C LEU A 25 -8.01 5.32 -1.54
N HIS A 26 -7.12 6.16 -1.04
CA HIS A 26 -7.45 7.08 0.04
C HIS A 26 -8.38 8.23 -0.40
N SER A 27 -8.33 8.63 -1.66
CA SER A 27 -9.28 9.60 -2.22
C SER A 27 -10.68 9.01 -2.32
N ALA A 28 -10.81 7.74 -2.75
CA ALA A 28 -12.08 7.02 -2.76
C ALA A 28 -12.61 6.73 -1.36
N ALA A 29 -11.73 6.41 -0.40
CA ALA A 29 -12.10 6.14 0.99
C ALA A 29 -12.84 7.32 1.65
N LEU A 30 -12.59 8.56 1.20
CA LEU A 30 -13.33 9.74 1.68
C LEU A 30 -14.84 9.67 1.38
N ILE A 31 -15.25 8.99 0.31
CA ILE A 31 -16.65 8.78 -0.08
C ILE A 31 -17.15 7.42 0.41
N VAL A 32 -16.35 6.37 0.22
CA VAL A 32 -16.76 4.99 0.56
C VAL A 32 -17.04 4.83 2.06
N SER A 33 -16.33 5.56 2.92
CA SER A 33 -16.51 5.53 4.37
C SER A 33 -17.49 6.59 4.90
N ASP A 34 -18.19 7.31 4.03
CA ASP A 34 -19.24 8.27 4.42
C ASP A 34 -20.61 7.57 4.40
N PRO A 35 -21.27 7.38 5.57
CA PRO A 35 -22.60 6.78 5.64
C PRO A 35 -23.65 7.52 4.79
N ALA A 36 -23.50 8.83 4.59
CA ALA A 36 -24.43 9.60 3.77
C ALA A 36 -24.38 9.22 2.28
N ALA A 37 -23.30 8.58 1.83
CA ALA A 37 -23.11 8.18 0.44
C ALA A 37 -23.59 6.74 0.16
N TYR A 38 -23.82 5.90 1.18
CA TYR A 38 -24.03 4.46 1.02
C TYR A 38 -25.16 4.12 0.04
N GLY A 39 -24.91 3.17 -0.85
CA GLY A 39 -25.83 2.74 -1.90
C GLY A 39 -26.05 3.75 -3.04
N GLY A 40 -25.53 4.98 -2.93
CA GLY A 40 -25.61 6.01 -3.97
C GLY A 40 -24.62 5.80 -5.12
N GLY A 41 -24.86 6.47 -6.25
CA GLY A 41 -23.99 6.39 -7.43
C GLY A 41 -22.54 6.84 -7.19
N ALA A 42 -22.35 7.88 -6.37
CA ALA A 42 -21.00 8.32 -5.97
C ALA A 42 -20.27 7.26 -5.14
N TRP A 43 -20.98 6.55 -4.25
CA TRP A 43 -20.42 5.47 -3.46
C TRP A 43 -20.06 4.25 -4.30
N LEU A 44 -20.90 3.88 -5.28
CA LEU A 44 -20.56 2.79 -6.21
C LEU A 44 -19.31 3.12 -7.04
N ALA A 45 -19.19 4.35 -7.53
CA ALA A 45 -17.99 4.80 -8.24
C ALA A 45 -16.76 4.79 -7.34
N ALA A 46 -16.87 5.32 -6.12
CA ALA A 46 -15.79 5.31 -5.15
C ALA A 46 -15.39 3.88 -4.75
N ASN A 47 -16.34 2.97 -4.57
CA ASN A 47 -16.08 1.55 -4.33
C ASN A 47 -15.32 0.91 -5.49
N LEU A 48 -15.68 1.23 -6.74
CA LEU A 48 -14.95 0.74 -7.90
C LEU A 48 -13.50 1.26 -7.92
N TYR A 49 -13.27 2.55 -7.67
CA TYR A 49 -11.92 3.11 -7.63
C TYR A 49 -11.07 2.52 -6.50
N ASP A 50 -11.67 2.39 -5.31
CA ASP A 50 -11.03 1.79 -4.16
C ASP A 50 -10.65 0.32 -4.46
N SER A 51 -11.62 -0.48 -4.92
CA SER A 51 -11.41 -1.86 -5.35
C SER A 51 -10.32 -2.00 -6.42
N ALA A 52 -10.27 -1.08 -7.39
CA ALA A 52 -9.26 -1.04 -8.44
C ALA A 52 -7.86 -0.69 -7.95
N ALA A 53 -7.72 -0.14 -6.74
CA ALA A 53 -6.46 0.31 -6.15
C ALA A 53 -5.88 -0.64 -5.09
N ARG A 54 -6.65 -1.63 -4.60
CA ARG A 54 -6.25 -2.52 -3.48
C ARG A 54 -4.95 -3.29 -3.66
N TRP A 55 -4.45 -3.46 -4.88
CA TRP A 55 -3.14 -4.08 -5.14
C TRP A 55 -1.93 -3.21 -4.75
N CYS A 56 -2.13 -1.93 -4.42
CA CYS A 56 -1.06 -0.95 -4.26
C CYS A 56 0.00 -1.32 -3.20
N VAL A 57 -0.43 -1.72 -2.00
CA VAL A 57 0.48 -2.08 -0.91
C VAL A 57 1.22 -3.41 -1.19
N PRO A 58 0.54 -4.50 -1.59
CA PRO A 58 1.19 -5.73 -2.02
C PRO A 58 2.23 -5.50 -3.12
N VAL A 59 1.99 -4.60 -4.08
CA VAL A 59 2.98 -4.25 -5.12
C VAL A 59 4.24 -3.62 -4.55
N PHE A 60 4.16 -2.71 -3.58
CA PHE A 60 5.37 -2.19 -2.91
C PHE A 60 6.19 -3.29 -2.21
N VAL A 61 5.50 -4.27 -1.62
CA VAL A 61 6.13 -5.44 -1.00
C VAL A 61 6.77 -6.34 -2.05
N MET A 62 6.10 -6.60 -3.18
CA MET A 62 6.64 -7.39 -4.30
C MET A 62 7.87 -6.72 -4.94
N VAL A 63 7.86 -5.39 -5.10
CA VAL A 63 9.05 -4.64 -5.55
C VAL A 63 10.20 -4.83 -4.57
N SER A 64 9.93 -4.76 -3.26
CA SER A 64 10.95 -5.02 -2.24
C SER A 64 11.51 -6.43 -2.37
N GLY A 65 10.64 -7.43 -2.58
CA GLY A 65 11.02 -8.83 -2.79
C GLY A 65 11.91 -9.04 -4.00
N ALA A 66 11.51 -8.49 -5.15
CA ALA A 66 12.27 -8.57 -6.40
C ALA A 66 13.70 -8.03 -6.26
N LEU A 67 13.88 -6.95 -5.49
CA LEU A 67 15.17 -6.30 -5.27
C LEU A 67 16.01 -6.97 -4.18
N LEU A 68 15.39 -7.45 -3.11
CA LEU A 68 16.09 -7.91 -1.90
C LEU A 68 16.37 -9.40 -1.88
N LEU A 69 15.56 -10.22 -2.56
CA LEU A 69 15.76 -11.66 -2.62
C LEU A 69 16.71 -12.12 -3.74
N ASP A 70 17.30 -11.18 -4.49
CA ASP A 70 18.24 -11.46 -5.59
C ASP A 70 19.46 -12.25 -5.10
N PRO A 71 19.63 -13.54 -5.49
CA PRO A 71 20.75 -14.36 -5.03
C PRO A 71 22.11 -13.82 -5.49
N ASN A 72 22.15 -13.13 -6.63
CA ASN A 72 23.38 -12.72 -7.29
C ASN A 72 24.05 -11.49 -6.65
N LYS A 73 23.37 -10.79 -5.73
CA LYS A 73 23.91 -9.58 -5.09
C LYS A 73 24.62 -9.93 -3.78
N PRO A 74 25.94 -9.72 -3.61
CA PRO A 74 26.62 -10.07 -2.36
C PRO A 74 25.95 -9.39 -1.16
N HIS A 75 25.79 -10.13 -0.06
CA HIS A 75 25.07 -9.63 1.10
C HIS A 75 25.87 -9.73 2.39
N ASP A 76 26.13 -8.56 2.95
CA ASP A 76 26.49 -8.39 4.35
C ASP A 76 25.23 -7.91 5.08
N ALA A 77 24.68 -8.76 5.95
CA ALA A 77 23.49 -8.46 6.73
C ALA A 77 23.69 -7.21 7.60
N ARG A 78 24.89 -6.98 8.14
CA ARG A 78 25.22 -5.80 8.95
C ARG A 78 25.13 -4.52 8.12
N LYS A 79 25.71 -4.55 6.91
CA LYS A 79 25.63 -3.43 5.95
C LYS A 79 24.21 -3.21 5.43
N PHE A 80 23.41 -4.27 5.32
CA PHE A 80 22.00 -4.17 4.96
C PHE A 80 21.19 -3.46 6.04
N TYR A 81 21.25 -3.92 7.29
CA TYR A 81 20.51 -3.33 8.40
C TYR A 81 20.90 -1.87 8.63
N SER A 82 22.19 -1.57 8.71
CA SER A 82 22.67 -0.19 8.94
C SER A 82 22.15 0.80 7.90
N ARG A 83 22.20 0.45 6.61
CA ARG A 83 21.72 1.32 5.53
C ARG A 83 20.20 1.45 5.48
N ARG A 84 19.47 0.39 5.81
CA ARG A 84 18.01 0.36 5.66
C ARG A 84 17.31 0.94 6.89
N MET A 85 17.80 0.62 8.09
CA MET A 85 17.33 1.21 9.34
C MET A 85 17.53 2.73 9.34
N ALA A 86 18.71 3.23 8.93
CA ALA A 86 18.94 4.67 8.85
C ALA A 86 17.97 5.40 7.88
N ARG A 87 17.47 4.72 6.84
CA ARG A 87 16.49 5.28 5.89
C ARG A 87 15.04 5.18 6.35
N ILE A 88 14.73 4.40 7.39
CA ILE A 88 13.35 4.14 7.82
C ILE A 88 13.11 4.71 9.22
N CYS A 89 14.04 4.51 10.16
CA CYS A 89 13.87 4.97 11.53
C CYS A 89 13.73 6.49 11.63
N ALA A 90 14.52 7.26 10.86
CA ALA A 90 14.44 8.72 10.86
C ALA A 90 13.09 9.24 10.32
N PRO A 91 12.61 8.82 9.13
CA PRO A 91 11.25 9.11 8.69
C PRO A 91 10.17 8.61 9.66
N LEU A 92 10.28 7.38 10.15
CA LEU A 92 9.29 6.80 11.04
C LEU A 92 9.10 7.64 12.31
N LEU A 93 10.19 8.04 12.97
CA LEU A 93 10.14 8.87 14.16
C LEU A 93 9.56 10.26 13.86
N PHE A 94 10.07 10.92 12.82
CA PHE A 94 9.63 12.27 12.44
C PHE A 94 8.13 12.27 12.06
N TRP A 95 7.71 11.39 11.16
CA TRP A 95 6.34 11.35 10.67
C TRP A 95 5.35 10.85 11.73
N THR A 96 5.78 9.99 12.65
CA THR A 96 4.96 9.62 13.81
C THR A 96 4.64 10.86 14.65
N LEU A 97 5.66 11.63 15.04
CA LEU A 97 5.45 12.86 15.82
C LEU A 97 4.66 13.91 15.03
N PHE A 98 5.00 14.10 13.76
CA PHE A 98 4.29 15.02 12.87
C PHE A 98 2.81 14.68 12.80
N TYR A 99 2.43 13.42 12.56
CA TYR A 99 1.03 13.05 12.39
C TYR A 99 0.23 13.02 13.69
N LEU A 100 0.87 12.73 14.82
CA LEU A 100 0.24 12.89 16.13
C LEU A 100 -0.06 14.37 16.40
N ALA A 101 0.89 15.26 16.13
CA ALA A 101 0.69 16.71 16.23
C ALA A 101 -0.33 17.23 15.21
N TRP A 102 -0.28 16.74 13.98
CA TRP A 102 -1.22 17.07 12.91
C TRP A 102 -2.64 16.71 13.33
N ARG A 103 -2.86 15.49 13.83
CA ARG A 103 -4.17 15.05 14.32
C ARG A 103 -4.67 15.93 15.45
N THR A 104 -3.83 16.22 16.46
CA THR A 104 -4.20 17.12 17.56
C THR A 104 -4.50 18.54 17.04
N GLY A 105 -3.77 19.03 16.04
CA GLY A 105 -4.04 20.32 15.40
C GLY A 105 -5.34 20.35 14.61
N LEU A 106 -5.71 19.24 13.96
CA LEU A 106 -7.01 19.07 13.30
C LEU A 106 -8.16 19.03 14.30
N ASP A 107 -8.01 18.32 15.43
CA ASP A 107 -9.01 18.29 16.49
C ASP A 107 -9.21 19.69 17.12
N TRP A 108 -8.13 20.48 17.21
CA TRP A 108 -8.20 21.88 17.62
C TRP A 108 -8.88 22.77 16.58
N TRP A 109 -8.62 22.56 15.28
CA TRP A 109 -9.30 23.28 14.20
C TRP A 109 -10.80 23.03 14.21
N ASP A 110 -11.21 21.77 14.41
CA ASP A 110 -12.61 21.36 14.30
C ASP A 110 -13.42 21.80 15.54
N ASP A 111 -12.92 21.52 16.76
CA ASP A 111 -13.69 21.70 18.00
C ASP A 111 -12.96 22.55 19.08
N GLY A 112 -11.78 23.12 18.78
CA GLY A 112 -10.97 23.87 19.74
C GLY A 112 -10.27 23.02 20.80
N ARG A 113 -10.35 21.69 20.70
CA ARG A 113 -9.87 20.74 21.72
C ARG A 113 -8.43 20.31 21.45
N VAL A 114 -7.62 20.28 22.50
CA VAL A 114 -6.25 19.75 22.45
C VAL A 114 -6.15 18.58 23.40
N ASP A 115 -5.96 17.38 22.86
CA ASP A 115 -5.76 16.16 23.64
C ASP A 115 -4.51 15.42 23.16
N PHE A 116 -3.61 15.12 24.10
CA PHE A 116 -2.38 14.35 23.87
C PHE A 116 -2.45 12.94 24.47
N SER A 117 -3.50 12.62 25.23
CA SER A 117 -3.64 11.36 25.98
C SER A 117 -3.69 10.13 25.08
N PHE A 118 -4.14 10.30 23.83
CA PHE A 118 -4.22 9.20 22.86
C PHE A 118 -2.87 8.82 22.24
N TRP A 119 -1.83 9.67 22.35
CA TRP A 119 -0.56 9.49 21.65
C TRP A 119 0.13 8.16 22.00
N PRO A 120 0.33 7.80 23.28
CA PRO A 120 1.00 6.55 23.63
C PRO A 120 0.21 5.33 23.12
N ARG A 121 -1.12 5.37 23.21
CA ARG A 121 -2.00 4.31 22.73
C ARG A 121 -1.87 4.11 21.22
N LYS A 122 -1.89 5.19 20.43
CA LYS A 122 -1.75 5.12 18.97
C LYS A 122 -0.38 4.59 18.53
N VAL A 123 0.69 4.98 19.23
CA VAL A 123 2.04 4.44 18.98
C VAL A 123 2.12 2.96 19.35
N ALA A 124 1.54 2.56 20.49
CA ALA A 124 1.50 1.16 20.93
C ALA A 124 0.65 0.26 20.03
N GLN A 125 -0.36 0.83 19.36
CA GLN A 125 -1.17 0.15 18.36
C GLN A 125 -0.43 -0.02 17.01
N GLY A 126 0.68 0.68 16.79
CA GLY A 126 1.40 0.66 15.52
C GLY A 126 0.76 1.51 14.42
N GLU A 127 -0.23 2.34 14.76
CA GLU A 127 -0.96 3.20 13.82
C GLU A 127 -1.06 4.65 14.32
N PRO A 128 0.06 5.40 14.42
CA PRO A 128 0.01 6.82 14.79
C PRO A 128 -0.89 7.65 13.87
N TYR A 129 -1.00 7.23 12.61
CA TYR A 129 -1.97 7.71 11.63
C TYR A 129 -2.37 6.57 10.69
N TYR A 130 -3.52 6.71 10.02
CA TYR A 130 -4.17 5.62 9.27
C TYR A 130 -3.33 4.96 8.17
N HIS A 131 -2.30 5.64 7.64
CA HIS A 131 -1.42 5.11 6.59
C HIS A 131 -0.08 4.62 7.15
N LEU A 132 0.34 5.09 8.34
CA LEU A 132 1.68 4.86 8.89
C LEU A 132 1.94 3.42 9.33
N TRP A 133 0.90 2.61 9.50
CA TRP A 133 1.02 1.16 9.79
C TRP A 133 1.95 0.45 8.80
N TYR A 134 1.99 0.90 7.54
CA TYR A 134 2.87 0.33 6.52
C TYR A 134 4.36 0.49 6.89
N LEU A 135 4.76 1.59 7.55
CA LEU A 135 6.15 1.74 8.02
C LEU A 135 6.47 0.76 9.16
N TYR A 136 5.52 0.49 10.06
CA TYR A 136 5.70 -0.49 11.12
C TYR A 136 5.83 -1.90 10.52
N MET A 137 4.96 -2.23 9.56
CA MET A 137 5.00 -3.50 8.84
C MET A 137 6.32 -3.69 8.07
N ILE A 138 6.78 -2.67 7.32
CA ILE A 138 7.98 -2.80 6.49
C ILE A 138 9.27 -2.92 7.32
N VAL A 139 9.30 -2.34 8.53
CA VAL A 139 10.41 -2.55 9.48
C VAL A 139 10.50 -4.03 9.84
N GLY A 140 9.39 -4.66 10.23
CA GLY A 140 9.34 -6.09 10.51
C GLY A 140 9.76 -6.94 9.30
N LEU A 141 9.23 -6.61 8.11
CA LEU A 141 9.59 -7.30 6.88
C LEU A 141 11.09 -7.22 6.59
N TYR A 142 11.70 -6.04 6.75
CA TYR A 142 13.13 -5.87 6.49
C TYR A 142 14.02 -6.46 7.57
N LEU A 143 13.55 -6.57 8.82
CA LEU A 143 14.23 -7.36 9.83
C LEU A 143 14.31 -8.84 9.42
N PHE A 144 13.25 -9.37 8.81
CA PHE A 144 13.19 -10.76 8.34
C PHE A 144 13.77 -10.99 6.93
N ALA A 145 14.02 -9.93 6.16
CA ALA A 145 14.44 -10.04 4.77
C ALA A 145 15.74 -10.86 4.55
N PRO A 146 16.81 -10.73 5.38
CA PRO A 146 18.01 -11.56 5.22
C PRO A 146 17.75 -13.05 5.46
N LEU A 147 16.89 -13.39 6.44
CA LEU A 147 16.47 -14.78 6.68
C LEU A 147 15.64 -15.30 5.51
N ALA A 148 14.63 -14.54 5.07
CA ALA A 148 13.80 -14.90 3.92
C ALA A 148 14.66 -15.13 2.67
N ARG A 149 15.69 -14.32 2.45
CA ARG A 149 16.65 -14.49 1.36
C ARG A 149 17.48 -15.75 1.48
N LEU A 150 18.01 -16.06 2.66
CA LEU A 150 18.78 -17.29 2.89
C LEU A 150 17.94 -18.52 2.56
N LEU A 151 16.71 -18.55 3.06
CA LEU A 151 15.76 -19.63 2.80
C LEU A 151 15.39 -19.70 1.31
N TYR A 152 15.12 -18.55 0.68
CA TYR A 152 14.83 -18.45 -0.75
C TYR A 152 15.97 -19.06 -1.58
N ALA A 153 17.22 -18.67 -1.34
CA ALA A 153 18.39 -19.14 -2.08
C ALA A 153 18.59 -20.66 -1.97
N ARG A 154 18.22 -21.27 -0.83
CA ARG A 154 18.35 -22.72 -0.59
C ARG A 154 17.18 -23.54 -1.12
N SER A 155 16.10 -22.90 -1.56
CA SER A 155 14.86 -23.57 -1.96
C SER A 155 14.71 -23.65 -3.47
N THR A 156 14.06 -24.70 -3.96
CA THR A 156 13.73 -24.85 -5.38
C THR A 156 12.62 -23.86 -5.79
N PRO A 157 12.49 -23.52 -7.09
CA PRO A 157 11.38 -22.70 -7.58
C PRO A 157 10.00 -23.23 -7.16
N ARG A 158 9.80 -24.56 -7.23
CA ARG A 158 8.56 -25.21 -6.77
C ARG A 158 8.33 -25.01 -5.27
N GLY A 159 9.35 -25.19 -4.44
CA GLY A 159 9.25 -24.97 -2.99
C GLY A 159 8.89 -23.52 -2.64
N ARG A 160 9.49 -22.55 -3.34
CA ARG A 160 9.18 -21.12 -3.18
C ARG A 160 7.72 -20.81 -3.59
N SER A 161 7.22 -21.41 -4.67
CA SER A 161 5.81 -21.27 -5.06
C SER A 161 4.86 -21.86 -4.02
N LEU A 162 5.20 -23.00 -3.40
CA LEU A 162 4.44 -23.57 -2.28
C LEU A 162 4.43 -22.64 -1.07
N TRP A 163 5.51 -21.90 -0.79
CA TRP A 163 5.50 -20.88 0.27
C TRP A 163 4.54 -19.74 -0.04
N VAL A 164 4.53 -19.25 -1.28
CA VAL A 164 3.59 -18.19 -1.69
C VAL A 164 2.15 -18.66 -1.49
N VAL A 165 1.81 -19.85 -1.99
CA VAL A 165 0.45 -20.42 -1.86
C VAL A 165 0.11 -20.68 -0.40
N GLY A 166 1.03 -21.26 0.39
CA GLY A 166 0.81 -21.55 1.80
C GLY A 166 0.62 -20.30 2.65
N ILE A 167 1.51 -19.31 2.52
CA ILE A 167 1.46 -18.06 3.30
C ILE A 167 0.21 -17.25 2.93
N LEU A 168 -0.05 -17.05 1.63
CA LEU A 168 -1.23 -16.29 1.20
C LEU A 168 -2.52 -17.05 1.49
N GLY A 169 -2.52 -18.38 1.37
CA GLY A 169 -3.66 -19.22 1.73
C GLY A 169 -4.01 -19.11 3.22
N VAL A 170 -3.02 -19.22 4.11
CA VAL A 170 -3.22 -19.00 5.55
C VAL A 170 -3.68 -17.56 5.83
N ALA A 171 -3.13 -16.57 5.15
CA ALA A 171 -3.55 -15.18 5.32
C ALA A 171 -5.01 -14.93 4.88
N ILE A 172 -5.47 -15.59 3.81
CA ILE A 172 -6.89 -15.55 3.39
C ILE A 172 -7.78 -16.21 4.44
N LEU A 173 -7.38 -17.38 4.96
CA LEU A 173 -8.12 -18.07 6.02
C LEU A 173 -8.20 -17.22 7.30
N ASP A 174 -7.10 -16.56 7.67
CA ASP A 174 -7.07 -15.62 8.79
C ASP A 174 -8.00 -14.42 8.56
N ALA A 175 -8.00 -13.83 7.36
CA ALA A 175 -8.90 -12.72 7.02
C ALA A 175 -10.38 -13.13 7.08
N LEU A 176 -10.72 -14.34 6.59
CA LEU A 176 -12.06 -14.92 6.70
C LEU A 176 -12.45 -15.18 8.16
N TYR A 177 -11.54 -15.73 8.96
CA TYR A 177 -11.74 -15.96 10.39
C TYR A 177 -11.97 -14.66 11.15
N ARG A 178 -11.13 -13.64 10.92
CA ARG A 178 -11.26 -12.31 11.53
C ARG A 178 -12.61 -11.68 11.21
N ARG A 179 -13.04 -11.77 9.94
CA ARG A 179 -14.37 -11.30 9.55
C ARG A 179 -15.47 -12.07 10.28
N ALA A 180 -15.42 -13.40 10.28
CA ALA A 180 -16.46 -14.26 10.86
C ALA A 180 -16.66 -14.04 12.36
N LEU A 181 -15.60 -13.73 13.09
CA LEU A 181 -15.64 -13.50 14.54
C LEU A 181 -15.61 -12.01 14.95
N GLY A 182 -15.54 -11.09 13.99
CA GLY A 182 -15.31 -9.66 14.28
C GLY A 182 -13.99 -9.41 15.03
N ALA A 183 -12.97 -10.25 14.80
CA ALA A 183 -11.72 -10.17 15.52
C ALA A 183 -10.83 -9.04 14.97
N PRO A 184 -10.14 -8.27 15.83
CA PRO A 184 -9.26 -7.21 15.40
C PRO A 184 -8.00 -7.78 14.74
N HIS A 185 -7.25 -6.90 14.06
CA HIS A 185 -5.89 -7.23 13.67
C HIS A 185 -5.04 -7.56 14.90
N GLY A 186 -4.18 -8.56 14.78
CA GLY A 186 -3.24 -8.94 15.83
C GLY A 186 -2.18 -7.87 16.11
N PHE A 187 -1.22 -8.22 16.95
CA PHE A 187 -0.13 -7.34 17.37
C PHE A 187 0.68 -6.78 16.18
N PHE A 188 0.94 -5.47 16.15
CA PHE A 188 1.52 -4.80 14.98
C PHE A 188 2.89 -5.35 14.53
N LEU A 189 3.68 -5.92 15.46
CA LEU A 189 4.95 -6.54 15.11
C LEU A 189 4.81 -7.82 14.28
N THR A 190 3.62 -8.43 14.20
CA THR A 190 3.39 -9.63 13.39
C THR A 190 2.77 -9.32 12.02
N TRP A 191 2.36 -8.07 11.76
CA TRP A 191 1.68 -7.70 10.51
C TRP A 191 2.48 -8.01 9.25
N PHE A 192 3.81 -8.07 9.33
CA PHE A 192 4.66 -8.38 8.17
C PHE A 192 4.61 -9.85 7.73
N LEU A 193 4.21 -10.77 8.61
CA LEU A 193 4.23 -12.22 8.35
C LEU A 193 3.45 -12.61 7.09
N PRO A 194 2.16 -12.23 6.92
CA PRO A 194 1.41 -12.58 5.71
C PRO A 194 1.97 -11.88 4.46
N TYR A 195 2.62 -10.71 4.60
CA TYR A 195 3.30 -10.02 3.49
C TYR A 195 4.55 -10.75 3.00
N LEU A 196 5.10 -11.73 3.72
CA LEU A 196 6.17 -12.59 3.21
C LEU A 196 5.74 -13.35 1.95
N GLY A 197 4.45 -13.70 1.83
CA GLY A 197 3.89 -14.33 0.63
C GLY A 197 4.03 -13.43 -0.60
N TYR A 198 3.63 -12.17 -0.48
CA TYR A 198 3.85 -11.16 -1.53
C TYR A 198 5.33 -10.89 -1.77
N PHE A 199 6.15 -10.83 -0.73
CA PHE A 199 7.58 -10.57 -0.83
C PHE A 199 8.29 -11.65 -1.68
N VAL A 200 8.02 -12.93 -1.42
CA VAL A 200 8.58 -14.04 -2.20
C VAL A 200 7.98 -14.07 -3.62
N ALA A 201 6.67 -13.85 -3.75
CA ALA A 201 6.01 -13.83 -5.05
C ALA A 201 6.57 -12.75 -5.98
N GLY A 202 6.91 -11.58 -5.45
CA GLY A 202 7.51 -10.49 -6.21
C GLY A 202 8.81 -10.90 -6.90
N ARG A 203 9.67 -11.67 -6.20
CA ARG A 203 10.90 -12.19 -6.81
C ARG A 203 10.61 -13.28 -7.84
N LEU A 204 9.72 -14.22 -7.55
CA LEU A 204 9.37 -15.30 -8.48
C LEU A 204 8.74 -14.76 -9.79
N ILE A 205 7.84 -13.77 -9.70
CA ILE A 205 7.26 -13.13 -10.89
C ILE A 205 8.34 -12.38 -11.66
N PHE A 206 9.21 -11.65 -10.95
CA PHE A 206 10.27 -10.88 -11.59
C PHE A 206 11.26 -11.77 -12.33
N ASP A 207 11.61 -12.94 -11.79
CA ASP A 207 12.48 -13.94 -12.44
C ASP A 207 11.76 -14.78 -13.50
N GLY A 208 10.42 -14.73 -13.54
CA GLY A 208 9.61 -15.47 -14.49
C GLY A 208 9.31 -16.92 -14.09
N ASP A 209 9.66 -17.29 -12.85
CA ASP A 209 9.42 -18.60 -12.23
C ASP A 209 7.94 -18.80 -11.81
N LEU A 210 7.24 -17.70 -11.49
CA LEU A 210 5.80 -17.68 -11.25
C LEU A 210 5.12 -16.86 -12.36
N ARG A 211 4.12 -17.46 -13.02
CA ARG A 211 3.37 -16.81 -14.09
C ARG A 211 1.87 -16.99 -13.91
N ILE A 212 1.17 -15.87 -13.81
CA ILE A 212 -0.28 -15.74 -13.88
C ILE A 212 -0.68 -15.76 -15.37
N PRO A 213 -1.53 -16.71 -15.81
CA PRO A 213 -2.06 -16.69 -17.17
C PRO A 213 -3.03 -15.51 -17.33
N ARG A 214 -2.89 -14.76 -18.44
CA ARG A 214 -3.74 -13.60 -18.78
C ARG A 214 -3.91 -12.61 -17.60
N PRO A 215 -2.81 -12.01 -17.09
CA PRO A 215 -2.84 -11.20 -15.86
C PRO A 215 -3.82 -10.02 -15.94
N GLY A 216 -4.05 -9.44 -17.13
CA GLY A 216 -5.07 -8.38 -17.28
C GLY A 216 -6.50 -8.86 -16.99
N LEU A 217 -6.88 -10.08 -17.39
CA LEU A 217 -8.19 -10.65 -17.10
C LEU A 217 -8.34 -11.03 -15.62
N VAL A 218 -7.28 -11.58 -15.02
CA VAL A 218 -7.28 -11.88 -13.58
C VAL A 218 -7.42 -10.59 -12.78
N LEU A 219 -6.68 -9.54 -13.15
CA LEU A 219 -6.81 -8.22 -12.51
C LEU A 219 -8.25 -7.69 -12.65
N ALA A 220 -8.79 -7.61 -13.86
CA ALA A 220 -10.14 -7.10 -14.10
C ALA A 220 -11.22 -7.91 -13.36
N GLY A 221 -11.11 -9.25 -13.39
CA GLY A 221 -12.02 -10.14 -12.69
C GLY A 221 -11.94 -9.99 -11.17
N SER A 222 -10.74 -9.89 -10.60
CA SER A 222 -10.57 -9.66 -9.16
C SER A 222 -11.08 -8.27 -8.74
N VAL A 223 -10.90 -7.23 -9.55
CA VAL A 223 -11.46 -5.88 -9.27
C VAL A 223 -12.98 -5.92 -9.29
N ALA A 224 -13.59 -6.53 -10.31
CA ALA A 224 -15.03 -6.68 -10.39
C ALA A 224 -15.60 -7.49 -9.22
N ALA A 225 -14.96 -8.60 -8.86
CA ALA A 225 -15.36 -9.43 -7.72
C ALA A 225 -15.23 -8.69 -6.37
N THR A 226 -14.20 -7.85 -6.23
CA THR A 226 -14.01 -7.01 -5.03
C THR A 226 -15.11 -5.96 -4.92
N ALA A 227 -15.36 -5.20 -5.99
CA ALA A 227 -16.38 -4.16 -6.01
C ALA A 227 -17.79 -4.74 -5.80
N LEU A 228 -18.10 -5.87 -6.45
CA LEU A 228 -19.35 -6.59 -6.26
C LEU A 228 -19.48 -7.12 -4.83
N GLY A 229 -18.41 -7.71 -4.28
CA GLY A 229 -18.37 -8.21 -2.92
C GLY A 229 -18.65 -7.12 -1.88
N VAL A 230 -18.02 -5.94 -2.01
CA VAL A 230 -18.30 -4.79 -1.14
C VAL A 230 -19.76 -4.33 -1.30
N THR A 231 -20.26 -4.24 -2.53
CA THR A 231 -21.63 -3.80 -2.82
C THR A 231 -22.68 -4.74 -2.23
N VAL A 232 -22.46 -6.05 -2.34
CA VAL A 232 -23.41 -7.07 -1.87
C VAL A 232 -23.38 -7.23 -0.35
N MET A 233 -22.21 -7.05 0.28
CA MET A 233 -22.06 -7.29 1.72
C MET A 233 -22.24 -6.04 2.58
N SER A 234 -22.26 -4.85 1.96
CA SER A 234 -22.57 -3.60 2.66
C SER A 234 -24.06 -3.29 2.55
N ASP A 235 -24.57 -2.52 3.49
CA ASP A 235 -25.95 -2.03 3.49
C ASP A 235 -26.02 -0.52 3.75
N GLY A 236 -27.23 0.03 3.83
CA GLY A 236 -27.45 1.47 4.06
C GLY A 236 -26.98 1.99 5.42
N HIS A 237 -26.57 1.12 6.34
CA HIS A 237 -26.14 1.47 7.70
C HIS A 237 -24.67 1.10 7.95
N ALA A 238 -24.13 0.08 7.27
CA ALA A 238 -22.79 -0.43 7.52
C ALA A 238 -22.03 -0.80 6.22
N LEU A 239 -20.76 -0.39 6.18
CA LEU A 239 -19.78 -0.81 5.16
C LEU A 239 -19.07 -2.09 5.63
N ASP A 240 -19.15 -3.16 4.85
CA ASP A 240 -18.32 -4.35 5.07
C ASP A 240 -16.98 -4.20 4.33
N THR A 241 -15.89 -4.13 5.09
CA THR A 241 -14.54 -3.88 4.56
C THR A 241 -13.74 -5.17 4.31
N TYR A 242 -14.35 -6.36 4.35
CA TYR A 242 -13.60 -7.61 4.14
C TYR A 242 -12.89 -7.64 2.80
N PHE A 243 -13.59 -7.31 1.70
CA PHE A 243 -13.02 -7.33 0.35
C PHE A 243 -11.91 -6.27 0.16
N TYR A 244 -11.85 -5.29 1.06
CA TYR A 244 -10.81 -4.28 1.13
C TYR A 244 -9.56 -4.69 1.92
N ASP A 245 -9.60 -5.81 2.67
CA ASP A 245 -8.43 -6.37 3.33
C ASP A 245 -7.42 -6.86 2.26
N TYR A 246 -6.13 -6.58 2.45
CA TYR A 246 -5.07 -6.97 1.51
C TYR A 246 -4.89 -8.50 1.39
N PHE A 247 -5.51 -9.26 2.28
CA PHE A 247 -5.56 -10.71 2.29
C PHE A 247 -6.98 -11.24 2.15
N SER A 248 -7.94 -10.43 1.69
CA SER A 248 -9.25 -10.92 1.28
C SER A 248 -9.12 -11.95 0.15
N LEU A 249 -10.18 -12.70 -0.15
CA LEU A 249 -10.12 -13.75 -1.18
C LEU A 249 -9.65 -13.23 -2.55
N THR A 250 -9.96 -11.98 -2.92
CA THR A 250 -9.70 -11.44 -4.27
C THR A 250 -8.37 -10.70 -4.38
N VAL A 251 -7.92 -10.01 -3.32
CA VAL A 251 -6.79 -9.08 -3.38
C VAL A 251 -5.44 -9.76 -3.64
N PRO A 252 -5.14 -10.97 -3.15
CA PRO A 252 -3.94 -11.71 -3.52
C PRO A 252 -3.83 -11.97 -5.02
N PHE A 253 -4.90 -12.46 -5.66
CA PHE A 253 -4.91 -12.69 -7.10
C PHE A 253 -4.79 -11.37 -7.87
N MET A 254 -5.53 -10.33 -7.44
CA MET A 254 -5.44 -8.98 -7.99
C MET A 254 -4.00 -8.46 -7.96
N SER A 255 -3.33 -8.60 -6.83
CA SER A 255 -1.99 -8.08 -6.58
C SER A 255 -0.94 -8.78 -7.43
N LEU A 256 -0.94 -10.12 -7.43
CA LEU A 256 -0.01 -10.90 -8.24
C LEU A 256 -0.18 -10.60 -9.73
N ALA A 257 -1.44 -10.48 -10.18
CA ALA A 257 -1.77 -10.14 -11.56
C ALA A 257 -1.35 -8.71 -11.94
N ALA A 258 -1.64 -7.72 -11.08
CA ALA A 258 -1.23 -6.32 -11.28
C ALA A 258 0.30 -6.20 -11.35
N PHE A 259 1.02 -6.80 -10.39
CA PHE A 259 2.48 -6.78 -10.40
C PHE A 259 3.05 -7.38 -11.68
N GLN A 260 2.60 -8.59 -12.05
CA GLN A 260 3.06 -9.24 -13.27
C GLN A 260 2.75 -8.41 -14.52
N TRP A 261 1.53 -7.87 -14.63
CA TRP A 261 1.16 -7.03 -15.76
C TRP A 261 2.08 -5.81 -15.85
N ILE A 262 2.33 -5.12 -14.73
CA ILE A 262 3.18 -3.94 -14.73
C ILE A 262 4.62 -4.29 -15.15
N VAL A 263 5.22 -5.34 -14.57
CA VAL A 263 6.61 -5.69 -14.88
C VAL A 263 6.78 -6.42 -16.21
N SER A 264 5.69 -6.87 -16.83
CA SER A 264 5.72 -7.53 -18.15
C SER A 264 5.34 -6.59 -19.28
N SER A 265 4.55 -5.55 -19.01
CA SER A 265 3.99 -4.65 -20.02
C SER A 265 5.08 -3.75 -20.64
N PRO A 266 5.22 -3.74 -21.97
CA PRO A 266 6.11 -2.82 -22.65
C PRO A 266 5.51 -1.41 -22.79
N TRP A 267 4.19 -1.25 -22.62
CA TRP A 267 3.45 -0.02 -22.93
C TRP A 267 3.31 0.95 -21.76
N LEU A 268 3.65 0.53 -20.54
CA LEU A 268 3.51 1.39 -19.38
C LEU A 268 4.61 2.46 -19.34
N PRO A 269 4.27 3.72 -18.99
CA PRO A 269 5.24 4.80 -19.02
C PRO A 269 6.30 4.60 -17.94
N ARG A 270 7.56 4.72 -18.37
CA ARG A 270 8.74 4.51 -17.51
C ARG A 270 9.18 5.84 -16.91
N LEU A 271 8.33 6.40 -16.04
CA LEU A 271 8.60 7.67 -15.35
C LEU A 271 9.58 7.46 -14.19
N SER A 272 10.83 7.12 -14.49
CA SER A 272 11.87 6.86 -13.49
C SER A 272 12.13 8.05 -12.56
N ALA A 273 11.83 9.28 -13.00
CA ALA A 273 11.90 10.48 -12.17
C ALA A 273 10.91 10.48 -10.99
N LEU A 274 9.79 9.75 -11.10
CA LEU A 274 8.77 9.67 -10.03
C LEU A 274 9.12 8.60 -8.98
N ALA A 275 9.82 7.53 -9.35
CA ALA A 275 10.12 6.42 -8.44
C ALA A 275 10.88 6.84 -7.16
N PRO A 276 11.82 7.80 -7.19
CA PRO A 276 12.45 8.33 -5.99
C PRO A 276 11.55 9.23 -5.14
N LEU A 277 10.41 9.70 -5.65
CA LEU A 277 9.47 10.56 -4.92
C LEU A 277 8.40 9.77 -4.17
N THR A 278 8.20 8.49 -4.51
CA THR A 278 7.06 7.68 -4.03
C THR A 278 7.00 7.55 -2.52
N PHE A 279 8.16 7.52 -1.85
CA PHE A 279 8.20 7.42 -0.38
C PHE A 279 7.68 8.72 0.26
N GLY A 280 8.21 9.88 -0.12
CA GLY A 280 7.63 11.17 0.28
C GLY A 280 6.16 11.35 -0.13
N VAL A 281 5.73 10.89 -1.31
CA VAL A 281 4.30 10.92 -1.71
C VAL A 281 3.44 10.13 -0.73
N TYR A 282 3.86 8.90 -0.39
CA TYR A 282 3.19 8.08 0.61
C TYR A 282 3.11 8.78 1.98
N LEU A 283 4.15 9.53 2.38
CA LEU A 283 4.18 10.22 3.67
C LEU A 283 3.36 11.51 3.69
N ILE A 284 3.20 12.21 2.57
CA ILE A 284 2.65 13.58 2.55
C ILE A 284 1.18 13.61 2.09
N HIS A 285 0.74 12.66 1.24
CA HIS A 285 -0.61 12.67 0.67
C HIS A 285 -1.77 12.83 1.67
N PRO A 286 -1.72 12.30 2.91
CA PRO A 286 -2.78 12.49 3.90
C PRO A 286 -3.01 13.94 4.26
N VAL A 287 -1.94 14.75 4.34
CA VAL A 287 -2.05 16.20 4.64
C VAL A 287 -2.94 16.87 3.61
N PHE A 288 -2.71 16.60 2.32
CA PHE A 288 -3.49 17.19 1.23
C PHE A 288 -4.92 16.64 1.18
N LEU A 289 -5.13 15.36 1.51
CA LEU A 289 -6.48 14.79 1.62
C LEU A 289 -7.27 15.40 2.79
N ASP A 290 -6.65 15.57 3.96
CA ASP A 290 -7.27 16.17 5.14
C ASP A 290 -7.68 17.63 4.89
N VAL A 291 -6.81 18.39 4.22
CA VAL A 291 -7.10 19.77 3.80
C VAL A 291 -8.20 19.80 2.75
N ALA A 292 -8.14 18.94 1.72
CA ALA A 292 -9.16 18.88 0.69
C ALA A 292 -10.54 18.52 1.26
N ARG A 293 -10.60 17.55 2.19
CA ARG A 293 -11.83 17.18 2.89
C ARG A 293 -12.43 18.36 3.64
N ARG A 294 -11.62 19.11 4.40
CA ARG A 294 -12.07 20.30 5.15
C ARG A 294 -12.44 21.50 4.27
N ALA A 295 -11.80 21.63 3.11
CA ALA A 295 -12.14 22.62 2.10
C ALA A 295 -13.44 22.28 1.34
N GLY A 296 -14.09 21.15 1.63
CA GLY A 296 -15.33 20.72 0.98
C GLY A 296 -15.11 20.17 -0.43
N ALA A 297 -13.93 19.63 -0.74
CA ALA A 297 -13.62 19.06 -2.06
C ALA A 297 -14.49 17.84 -2.42
N ILE A 298 -15.16 17.25 -1.42
CA ILE A 298 -16.15 16.18 -1.56
C ILE A 298 -17.40 16.64 -0.85
N SER A 299 -18.53 16.63 -1.56
CA SER A 299 -19.80 17.22 -1.12
C SER A 299 -20.89 16.17 -0.86
N GLY A 300 -20.60 14.89 -1.14
CA GLY A 300 -21.57 13.80 -1.07
C GLY A 300 -22.54 13.77 -2.27
N ASN A 301 -22.29 14.59 -3.30
CA ASN A 301 -23.16 14.69 -4.48
C ASN A 301 -22.89 13.54 -5.46
N PRO A 302 -23.90 13.00 -6.17
CA PRO A 302 -23.70 12.07 -7.29
C PRO A 302 -22.63 12.48 -8.32
N ARG A 303 -22.38 13.79 -8.49
CA ARG A 303 -21.31 14.33 -9.35
C ARG A 303 -19.89 14.04 -8.84
N ASP A 304 -19.74 13.58 -7.60
CA ASP A 304 -18.46 13.27 -6.97
C ASP A 304 -17.80 12.00 -7.52
N ALA A 305 -18.50 11.22 -8.37
CA ALA A 305 -17.92 10.09 -9.10
C ALA A 305 -16.69 10.50 -9.94
N TRP A 306 -16.64 11.72 -10.45
CA TRP A 306 -15.45 12.26 -11.15
C TRP A 306 -14.53 13.07 -10.24
N ALA A 307 -14.98 13.41 -9.03
CA ALA A 307 -14.14 14.13 -8.06
C ALA A 307 -13.00 13.24 -7.56
N VAL A 308 -13.19 11.93 -7.42
CA VAL A 308 -12.14 11.01 -6.93
C VAL A 308 -10.90 11.00 -7.83
N PRO A 309 -10.98 10.77 -9.16
CA PRO A 309 -9.80 10.84 -10.03
C PRO A 309 -9.14 12.23 -10.06
N LEU A 310 -9.94 13.31 -10.07
CA LEU A 310 -9.41 14.68 -10.09
C LEU A 310 -8.66 15.01 -8.80
N LEU A 311 -9.26 14.66 -7.65
CA LEU A 311 -8.63 14.78 -6.34
C LEU A 311 -7.34 13.96 -6.26
N THR A 312 -7.37 12.74 -6.80
CA THR A 312 -6.19 11.86 -6.84
C THR A 312 -5.04 12.51 -7.61
N VAL A 313 -5.31 13.06 -8.79
CA VAL A 313 -4.29 13.74 -9.61
C VAL A 313 -3.75 14.97 -8.88
N ALA A 314 -4.62 15.79 -8.30
CA ALA A 314 -4.22 16.99 -7.56
C ALA A 314 -3.36 16.65 -6.33
N VAL A 315 -3.83 15.72 -5.48
CA VAL A 315 -3.12 15.27 -4.27
C VAL A 315 -1.79 14.62 -4.63
N PHE A 316 -1.75 13.77 -5.67
CA PHE A 316 -0.51 13.15 -6.10
C PHE A 316 0.49 14.20 -6.61
N ALA A 317 0.05 15.16 -7.42
CA ALA A 317 0.90 16.22 -7.94
C ALA A 317 1.48 17.11 -6.83
N LEU A 318 0.64 17.54 -5.89
CA LEU A 318 1.05 18.32 -4.72
C LEU A 318 2.04 17.54 -3.84
N SER A 319 1.73 16.27 -3.56
CA SER A 319 2.61 15.38 -2.78
C SER A 319 3.95 15.14 -3.47
N ALA A 320 3.94 14.96 -4.79
CA ALA A 320 5.17 14.78 -5.57
C ALA A 320 6.01 16.06 -5.59
N ALA A 321 5.39 17.23 -5.74
CA ALA A 321 6.05 18.52 -5.69
C ALA A 321 6.67 18.78 -4.31
N SER A 322 5.92 18.56 -3.21
CA SER A 322 6.43 18.68 -1.84
C SER A 322 7.56 17.70 -1.56
N SER A 323 7.41 16.43 -1.96
CA SER A 323 8.48 15.41 -1.85
C SER A 323 9.74 15.86 -2.61
N TRP A 324 9.60 16.39 -3.81
CA TRP A 324 10.72 16.88 -4.59
C TRP A 324 11.43 18.09 -3.94
N LEU A 325 10.67 19.04 -3.39
CA LEU A 325 11.21 20.17 -2.63
C LEU A 325 11.97 19.70 -1.38
N LEU A 326 11.37 18.82 -0.58
CA LEU A 326 11.97 18.30 0.64
C LEU A 326 13.24 17.49 0.35
N ARG A 327 13.34 16.82 -0.80
CA ARG A 327 14.55 16.10 -1.22
C ARG A 327 15.72 17.00 -1.60
N ARG A 328 15.46 18.27 -1.97
CA ARG A 328 16.52 19.23 -2.33
C ARG A 328 17.28 19.75 -1.11
N HIS A 329 16.64 19.79 0.05
CA HIS A 329 17.26 20.33 1.25
C HIS A 329 17.94 19.24 2.12
N PRO A 330 19.19 19.41 2.56
CA PRO A 330 19.96 18.37 3.24
C PRO A 330 19.32 17.82 4.53
N ALA A 331 18.66 18.68 5.31
CA ALA A 331 18.03 18.29 6.57
C ALA A 331 16.78 17.42 6.35
N THR A 332 15.98 17.72 5.31
CA THR A 332 14.70 17.08 5.06
C THR A 332 14.81 15.89 4.10
N ARG A 333 15.88 15.80 3.30
CA ARG A 333 16.10 14.69 2.36
C ARG A 333 16.11 13.31 3.03
N LYS A 334 16.46 13.23 4.31
CA LYS A 334 16.45 11.96 5.07
C LYS A 334 15.04 11.55 5.53
N LEU A 335 14.06 12.45 5.42
CA LEU A 335 12.69 12.29 5.89
C LEU A 335 11.73 11.84 4.77
N VAL A 336 12.14 11.90 3.50
CA VAL A 336 11.29 11.67 2.30
C VAL A 336 11.97 10.84 1.21
#